data_AF-A0AA89AXH5-F1
#
_entry.id   AF-A0AA89AXH5-F1
#
_cell.length_a   1.000
_cell.length_b   1.000
_cell.length_c   1.000
_cell.angle_alpha   90.00
_cell.angle_beta   90.00
_cell.angle_gamma   90.00
#
_symmetry.space_group_name_H-M   'P 1'
#
loop_
_entity.id
_entity.type
_entity.pdbx_description
1 polymer ?
#
loop_
_entity_poly.entity_id
_entity_poly.type
_entity_poly.pdbx_seq_one_letter_code
_entity_poly.pdbx_strand_id
1 'polypeptide(L)'
;MRHTIVYRWYEECNLGELGMSQRSLLLQFYLVTASFFETERSKERLAWAKTAMLVETIMSYFGREEVSREQRRASVQEFKNSSNTGYATNGRYKRGRGFVETLLRTLNQLALDTLVAHSKDIHNHLHHAVSRNPQVSW
;
A
#
# COMPACT_ATOMS: atom_id res chain seq x y z
N MET A 1 -9.10 20.80 -14.55
CA MET A 1 -8.85 20.46 -13.13
C MET A 1 -7.44 19.87 -13.03
N ARG A 2 -6.56 20.42 -12.19
CA ARG A 2 -5.23 19.85 -11.96
C ARG A 2 -5.42 18.57 -11.15
N HIS A 3 -5.35 17.40 -11.79
CA HIS A 3 -5.29 16.13 -11.07
C HIS A 3 -4.06 16.19 -10.16
N THR A 4 -4.27 16.18 -8.85
CA THR A 4 -3.18 16.16 -7.89
C THR A 4 -2.39 14.85 -8.10
N ILE A 5 -1.07 14.88 -7.88
CA ILE A 5 -0.18 13.72 -8.05
C ILE A 5 -0.72 12.49 -7.29
N VAL A 6 -1.43 12.73 -6.19
CA VAL A 6 -2.11 11.73 -5.37
C VAL A 6 -3.32 11.08 -6.06
N TYR A 7 -4.15 11.86 -6.78
CA TYR A 7 -5.27 11.29 -7.53
C TYR A 7 -4.80 10.40 -8.68
N ARG A 8 -3.76 10.81 -9.39
CA ARG A 8 -3.18 9.99 -10.47
C ARG A 8 -2.67 8.66 -9.91
N TRP A 9 -1.92 8.72 -8.81
CA TRP A 9 -1.41 7.54 -8.13
C TRP A 9 -2.53 6.62 -7.62
N TYR A 10 -3.63 7.20 -7.09
CA TYR A 10 -4.82 6.44 -6.67
C TYR A 10 -5.43 5.60 -7.80
N GLU A 11 -5.55 6.18 -8.99
CA GLU A 11 -6.04 5.49 -10.20
C GLU A 11 -5.03 4.44 -10.71
N GLU A 12 -3.74 4.79 -10.81
CA GLU A 12 -2.68 3.88 -11.27
C GLU A 12 -2.52 2.65 -10.36
N CYS A 13 -2.71 2.83 -9.06
CA CYS A 13 -2.67 1.77 -8.06
C CYS A 13 -4.04 1.12 -7.84
N ASN A 14 -5.08 1.49 -8.58
CA ASN A 14 -6.42 0.92 -8.48
C ASN A 14 -6.96 0.78 -7.03
N LEU A 15 -6.65 1.76 -6.17
CA LEU A 15 -6.96 1.68 -4.74
C LEU A 15 -8.48 1.70 -4.47
N GLY A 16 -9.26 2.22 -5.42
CA GLY A 16 -10.72 2.14 -5.42
C GLY A 16 -11.24 0.72 -5.34
N GLU A 17 -10.71 -0.20 -6.15
CA GLU A 17 -11.10 -1.61 -6.12
C GLU A 17 -10.73 -2.31 -4.81
N LEU A 18 -9.67 -1.83 -4.16
CA LEU A 18 -9.23 -2.34 -2.86
C LEU A 18 -10.04 -1.79 -1.68
N GLY A 19 -11.00 -0.89 -1.93
CA GLY A 19 -11.91 -0.37 -0.90
C GLY A 19 -11.60 1.02 -0.40
N MET A 20 -10.68 1.72 -1.04
CA MET A 20 -10.40 3.11 -0.71
C MET A 20 -11.33 4.04 -1.48
N SER A 21 -12.23 4.74 -0.78
CA SER A 21 -13.08 5.76 -1.41
C SER A 21 -12.29 7.04 -1.70
N GLN A 22 -12.71 7.80 -2.72
CA GLN A 22 -12.13 9.13 -3.01
C GLN A 22 -12.27 10.10 -1.83
N ARG A 23 -13.34 9.96 -1.03
CA ARG A 23 -13.50 10.74 0.20
C ARG A 23 -12.42 10.41 1.24
N SER A 24 -12.14 9.12 1.44
CA SER A 24 -11.08 8.67 2.35
C SER A 24 -9.70 9.11 1.85
N LEU A 25 -9.46 9.04 0.54
CA LEU A 25 -8.25 9.57 -0.10
C LEU A 25 -8.01 11.04 0.24
N LEU A 26 -9.01 11.89 0.03
CA LEU A 26 -8.92 13.32 0.32
C LEU A 26 -8.70 13.60 1.81
N LEU A 27 -9.41 12.88 2.69
CA LEU A 27 -9.29 13.05 4.13
C LEU A 27 -7.88 12.69 4.62
N GLN A 28 -7.34 11.55 4.20
CA GLN A 28 -6.01 11.10 4.58
C GLN A 28 -4.92 12.04 4.04
N PHE A 29 -5.06 12.48 2.79
CA PHE A 29 -4.15 13.46 2.21
C PHE A 29 -4.14 14.76 3.01
N TYR A 30 -5.34 15.30 3.29
CA TYR A 30 -5.49 16.52 4.07
C TYR A 30 -4.84 16.37 5.45
N LEU A 31 -5.15 15.30 6.18
CA LEU A 31 -4.65 15.07 7.53
C LEU A 31 -3.11 15.01 7.57
N VAL A 32 -2.48 14.32 6.62
CA VAL A 32 -1.01 14.27 6.53
C VAL A 32 -0.43 15.63 6.16
N THR A 33 -1.00 16.33 5.19
CA THR A 33 -0.49 17.65 4.76
C THR A 33 -0.74 18.77 5.77
N ALA A 34 -1.72 18.63 6.65
CA ALA A 34 -1.96 19.54 7.76
C ALA A 34 -1.02 19.25 8.94
N SER A 35 -0.64 17.98 9.15
CA SER A 35 0.21 17.55 10.26
C SER A 35 1.70 17.69 9.98
N PHE A 36 2.11 17.59 8.71
CA PHE A 36 3.45 17.84 8.25
C PHE A 36 3.37 19.03 7.29
N PHE A 37 4.02 20.16 7.60
CA PHE A 37 3.86 21.40 6.80
C PHE A 37 5.18 22.00 6.30
N GLU A 38 6.34 21.49 6.73
CA GLU A 38 7.64 22.10 6.38
C GLU A 38 7.95 21.96 4.89
N THR A 39 7.98 23.05 4.12
CA THR A 39 8.11 23.04 2.64
C THR A 39 9.21 22.12 2.10
N GLU A 40 10.36 22.08 2.77
CA GLU A 40 11.53 21.25 2.41
C GLU A 40 11.26 19.74 2.43
N ARG A 41 10.27 19.27 3.21
CA ARG A 41 9.94 17.85 3.40
C ARG A 41 8.80 17.37 2.50
N SER A 42 8.55 18.06 1.38
CA SER A 42 7.43 17.76 0.47
C SER A 42 7.40 16.31 -0.02
N LYS A 43 8.57 15.72 -0.31
CA LYS A 43 8.70 14.31 -0.71
C LYS A 43 8.35 13.35 0.43
N GLU A 44 8.80 13.64 1.65
CA GLU A 44 8.49 12.83 2.83
C GLU A 44 7.00 12.88 3.15
N ARG A 45 6.36 14.05 3.04
CA ARG A 45 4.90 14.18 3.19
C ARG A 45 4.15 13.32 2.21
N LEU A 46 4.57 13.31 0.95
CA LEU A 46 3.93 12.49 -0.06
C LEU A 46 4.11 11.00 0.23
N ALA A 47 5.30 10.59 0.69
CA ALA A 47 5.56 9.20 1.09
C ALA A 47 4.70 8.79 2.30
N TRP A 48 4.59 9.65 3.31
CA TRP A 48 3.73 9.44 4.47
C TRP A 48 2.25 9.39 4.10
N ALA A 49 1.80 10.26 3.21
CA ALA A 49 0.43 10.24 2.70
C ALA A 49 0.13 8.92 1.99
N LYS A 50 0.99 8.51 1.03
CA LYS A 50 0.85 7.22 0.35
C LYS A 50 0.84 6.04 1.33
N THR A 51 1.68 6.09 2.37
CA THR A 51 1.77 5.04 3.41
C THR A 51 0.49 4.97 4.24
N ALA A 52 -0.02 6.10 4.73
CA ALA A 52 -1.26 6.17 5.50
C ALA A 52 -2.45 5.63 4.68
N MET A 53 -2.51 6.00 3.40
CA MET A 53 -3.54 5.53 2.47
C MET A 53 -3.47 4.02 2.22
N LEU A 54 -2.26 3.46 2.10
CA LEU A 54 -2.06 2.01 1.98
C LEU A 54 -2.49 1.28 3.24
N VAL A 55 -2.13 1.76 4.43
CA VAL A 55 -2.55 1.15 5.71
C VAL A 55 -4.07 1.14 5.83
N GLU A 56 -4.72 2.26 5.53
CA GLU A 56 -6.19 2.37 5.51
C GLU A 56 -6.80 1.38 4.51
N THR A 57 -6.20 1.23 3.33
CA THR A 57 -6.66 0.30 2.30
C THR A 57 -6.54 -1.16 2.76
N ILE A 58 -5.42 -1.51 3.40
CA ILE A 58 -5.20 -2.84 3.98
C ILE A 58 -6.23 -3.11 5.09
N MET A 59 -6.45 -2.15 5.99
CA MET A 59 -7.43 -2.25 7.07
C MET A 59 -8.86 -2.38 6.54
N SER A 60 -9.23 -1.61 5.53
CA SER A 60 -10.54 -1.68 4.87
C SER A 60 -10.74 -3.03 4.17
N TYR A 61 -9.73 -3.51 3.43
CA TYR A 61 -9.79 -4.78 2.73
C TYR A 61 -9.97 -5.95 3.69
N PHE A 62 -9.17 -6.01 4.77
CA PHE A 62 -9.25 -7.08 5.76
C PHE A 62 -10.34 -6.86 6.82
N GLY A 63 -10.90 -5.66 6.96
CA GLY A 63 -12.02 -5.36 7.86
C GLY A 63 -13.36 -5.81 7.32
N ARG A 64 -13.46 -6.17 6.02
CA ARG A 64 -14.68 -6.70 5.42
C ARG A 64 -15.02 -8.06 6.00
N GLU A 65 -16.28 -8.21 6.40
CA GLU A 65 -16.85 -9.44 6.97
C GLU A 65 -16.73 -10.64 6.00
N GLU A 66 -16.67 -10.35 4.70
CA GLU A 66 -16.49 -11.33 3.61
C GLU A 66 -15.09 -11.99 3.57
N VAL A 67 -14.08 -11.42 4.24
CA VAL A 67 -12.70 -11.93 4.19
C VAL A 67 -12.43 -12.84 5.39
N SER A 68 -12.53 -14.15 5.18
CA SER A 68 -12.25 -15.18 6.19
C SER A 68 -10.80 -15.12 6.69
N ARG A 69 -10.54 -15.61 7.91
CA ARG A 69 -9.17 -15.64 8.50
C ARG A 69 -8.20 -16.43 7.63
N GLU A 70 -8.66 -17.50 6.99
CA GLU A 70 -7.89 -18.34 6.07
C GLU A 70 -7.49 -17.55 4.82
N GLN A 71 -8.41 -16.75 4.27
CA GLN A 71 -8.14 -15.86 3.14
C GLN A 71 -7.07 -14.80 3.51
N ARG A 72 -7.12 -14.25 4.72
CA ARG A 72 -6.11 -13.29 5.22
C ARG A 72 -4.73 -13.93 5.33
N ARG A 73 -4.65 -15.10 5.98
CA ARG A 73 -3.40 -15.85 6.14
C ARG A 73 -2.82 -16.25 4.78
N ALA A 74 -3.67 -16.67 3.84
CA ALA A 74 -3.24 -16.99 2.48
C ALA A 74 -2.67 -15.76 1.75
N SER A 75 -3.31 -14.59 1.84
CA SER A 75 -2.78 -13.34 1.25
C SER A 75 -1.47 -12.89 1.88
N VAL A 76 -1.30 -13.03 3.20
CA VAL A 76 -0.03 -12.72 3.89
C VAL A 76 1.06 -13.70 3.47
N GLN A 77 0.74 -14.98 3.34
CA GLN A 77 1.70 -15.99 2.88
C GLN A 77 2.09 -15.79 1.42
N GLU A 78 1.12 -15.44 0.56
CA GLU A 78 1.36 -15.07 -0.84
C GLU A 78 2.27 -13.86 -0.94
N PHE A 79 2.03 -12.82 -0.13
CA PHE A 79 2.88 -11.65 -0.05
C PHE A 79 4.33 -12.02 0.36
N LYS A 80 4.50 -12.82 1.42
CA LYS A 80 5.82 -13.30 1.88
C LYS A 80 6.55 -14.15 0.82
N ASN A 81 5.81 -14.97 0.07
CA ASN A 81 6.39 -15.79 -0.99
C ASN A 81 6.79 -14.92 -2.19
N SER A 82 5.94 -13.97 -2.58
CA SER A 82 6.19 -13.04 -3.70
C SER A 82 7.39 -12.11 -3.49
N SER A 83 7.74 -11.81 -2.24
CA SER A 83 8.95 -11.06 -1.92
C SER A 83 10.23 -11.89 -1.98
N ASN A 84 10.12 -13.22 -1.88
CA ASN A 84 11.27 -14.13 -1.89
C ASN A 84 11.57 -14.70 -3.27
N THR A 85 10.55 -14.83 -4.12
CA THR A 85 10.67 -15.36 -5.48
C THR A 85 10.17 -14.31 -6.46
N GLY A 86 11.06 -13.74 -7.26
CA GLY A 86 10.67 -12.88 -8.38
C GLY A 86 9.62 -13.60 -9.23
N TYR A 87 8.38 -13.09 -9.17
CA TYR A 87 7.22 -13.45 -9.98
C TYR A 87 7.09 -14.92 -10.40
N ALA A 88 6.65 -15.79 -9.50
CA ALA A 88 5.88 -16.98 -9.88
C ALA A 88 5.16 -17.60 -8.69
N THR A 89 3.82 -17.62 -8.68
CA THR A 89 3.09 -18.85 -8.32
C THR A 89 1.67 -18.85 -8.92
N ASN A 90 1.38 -19.99 -9.54
CA ASN A 90 0.14 -20.37 -10.20
C ASN A 90 -1.09 -20.38 -9.27
N GLY A 91 -2.29 -20.28 -9.86
CA GLY A 91 -3.60 -20.73 -9.35
C GLY A 91 -3.75 -20.92 -7.83
N ARG A 92 -4.46 -20.05 -7.07
CA ARG A 92 -5.84 -20.42 -6.68
C ARG A 92 -6.82 -19.35 -6.10
N TYR A 93 -6.52 -18.06 -5.98
CA TYR A 93 -7.53 -17.10 -5.46
C TYR A 93 -7.54 -15.77 -6.23
N LYS A 94 -8.60 -15.48 -7.00
CA LYS A 94 -8.67 -14.30 -7.88
C LYS A 94 -8.77 -12.97 -7.11
N ARG A 95 -9.51 -12.92 -5.99
CA ARG A 95 -9.71 -11.68 -5.21
C ARG A 95 -8.50 -11.32 -4.32
N GLY A 96 -7.82 -12.33 -3.76
CA GLY A 96 -6.58 -12.15 -3.00
C GLY A 96 -5.38 -11.75 -3.86
N ARG A 97 -5.26 -12.31 -5.07
CA ARG A 97 -4.18 -11.97 -6.00
C ARG A 97 -4.18 -10.52 -6.43
N GLY A 98 -5.34 -9.97 -6.78
CA GLY A 98 -5.45 -8.56 -7.20
C GLY A 98 -4.99 -7.60 -6.10
N PHE A 99 -5.34 -7.89 -4.85
CA PHE A 99 -4.88 -7.12 -3.69
C PHE A 99 -3.37 -7.27 -3.45
N VAL A 100 -2.83 -8.49 -3.44
CA VAL A 100 -1.39 -8.72 -3.20
C VAL A 100 -0.53 -8.12 -4.32
N GLU A 101 -0.95 -8.25 -5.59
CA GLU A 101 -0.25 -7.67 -6.73
C GLU A 101 -0.25 -6.14 -6.66
N THR A 102 -1.40 -5.55 -6.36
CA THR A 102 -1.53 -4.09 -6.22
C THR A 102 -0.70 -3.58 -5.05
N LEU A 103 -0.77 -4.23 -3.89
CA LEU A 103 0.03 -3.89 -2.72
C LEU A 103 1.53 -3.97 -3.02
N LEU A 104 1.98 -5.05 -3.67
CA LEU A 104 3.36 -5.26 -4.08
C LEU A 104 3.82 -4.16 -5.05
N ARG A 105 3.01 -3.85 -6.06
CA ARG A 105 3.28 -2.80 -7.05
C ARG A 105 3.43 -1.45 -6.37
N THR A 106 2.54 -1.09 -5.47
CA THR A 106 2.58 0.20 -4.77
C THR A 106 3.78 0.31 -3.82
N LEU A 107 4.11 -0.77 -3.09
CA LEU A 107 5.30 -0.79 -2.22
C LEU A 107 6.60 -0.69 -3.04
N ASN A 108 6.68 -1.36 -4.18
CA ASN A 108 7.82 -1.25 -5.09
C ASN A 108 7.97 0.17 -5.64
N GLN A 109 6.86 0.81 -6.03
CA GLN A 109 6.89 2.19 -6.50
C GLN A 109 7.32 3.16 -5.39
N LEU A 110 6.91 2.94 -4.15
CA LEU A 110 7.35 3.74 -3.00
C LEU A 110 8.84 3.55 -2.69
N ALA A 111 9.34 2.31 -2.79
CA ALA A 111 10.76 2.01 -2.62
C ALA A 111 11.62 2.67 -3.72
N LEU A 112 11.17 2.59 -4.97
CA LEU A 112 11.81 3.25 -6.12
C LEU A 112 11.80 4.77 -5.99
N ASP A 113 10.68 5.38 -5.63
CA ASP A 113 10.57 6.83 -5.39
C ASP A 113 11.58 7.27 -4.31
N THR A 114 11.76 6.45 -3.26
CA THR A 114 12.70 6.72 -2.17
C THR A 114 14.16 6.56 -2.61
N LEU A 115 14.47 5.52 -3.38
CA LEU A 115 15.79 5.27 -3.95
C LEU A 115 16.22 6.40 -4.89
N VAL A 116 15.31 6.86 -5.76
CA VAL A 116 15.57 7.97 -6.69
C VAL A 116 15.75 9.29 -5.95
N ALA A 117 15.00 9.52 -4.87
CA ALA A 117 15.05 10.78 -4.12
C ALA A 117 16.22 10.87 -3.12
N HIS A 118 16.70 9.75 -2.57
CA HIS A 118 17.64 9.73 -1.44
C HIS A 118 18.77 8.68 -1.55
N SER A 119 18.89 7.98 -2.69
CA SER A 119 19.90 6.94 -2.94
C SER A 119 19.90 5.77 -1.94
N LYS A 120 18.79 5.56 -1.23
CA LYS A 120 18.62 4.50 -0.22
C LYS A 120 17.60 3.46 -0.70
N ASP A 121 18.01 2.19 -0.71
CA ASP A 121 17.10 1.07 -0.95
C ASP A 121 16.38 0.69 0.36
N ILE A 122 15.06 0.86 0.37
CA ILE A 122 14.18 0.51 1.50
C ILE A 122 13.22 -0.65 1.16
N HIS A 123 13.37 -1.29 0.00
CA HIS A 123 12.47 -2.35 -0.46
C HIS A 123 12.33 -3.48 0.58
N ASN A 124 13.46 -4.03 1.02
CA ASN A 124 13.49 -5.10 2.03
C ASN A 124 12.91 -4.66 3.38
N HIS A 125 13.12 -3.39 3.77
CA HIS A 125 12.58 -2.85 5.02
C HIS A 125 11.06 -2.71 4.99
N LEU A 126 10.49 -2.25 3.87
CA LEU A 126 9.04 -2.15 3.68
C LEU A 126 8.38 -3.54 3.67
N HIS A 127 8.97 -4.50 2.95
CA HIS A 127 8.51 -5.88 2.95
C HIS A 127 8.52 -6.51 4.35
N HIS A 128 9.60 -6.30 5.10
CA HIS A 128 9.72 -6.79 6.46
C HIS A 128 8.71 -6.13 7.42
N ALA A 129 8.47 -4.82 7.28
CA ALA A 129 7.50 -4.10 8.12
C ALA A 129 6.05 -4.56 7.89
N VAL A 130 5.66 -4.74 6.63
CA VAL A 130 4.30 -5.20 6.27
C VAL A 130 4.07 -6.65 6.71
N SER A 131 5.08 -7.51 6.58
CA SER A 131 4.97 -8.93 6.99
C SER A 131 4.98 -9.16 8.50
N ARG A 132 5.46 -8.19 9.30
CA ARG A 132 5.56 -8.25 10.76
C ARG A 132 4.43 -7.51 11.48
N ASN A 133 3.57 -6.78 10.78
CA ASN A 133 2.61 -5.85 11.41
C ASN A 133 1.60 -6.58 12.33
N PRO A 134 1.66 -6.39 13.68
CA PRO A 134 0.83 -7.12 14.63
C PRO A 134 -0.65 -6.70 14.62
N GLN A 135 -0.98 -5.54 14.06
CA GLN A 135 -2.37 -5.08 13.95
C GLN A 135 -3.19 -5.91 12.93
N VAL A 136 -2.55 -6.84 12.23
CA VAL A 136 -3.17 -7.79 11.29
C VAL A 136 -3.04 -9.24 11.80
N SER A 137 -2.59 -9.47 13.04
CA SER A 137 -2.45 -10.82 13.61
C SER A 137 -3.80 -11.43 13.98
N TRP A 138 -4.17 -12.53 13.32
CA TRP A 138 -5.19 -13.50 13.75
C TRP A 138 -4.70 -14.92 13.50
#